data_AF-A0A7J3TCG8-F1
#
_entry.id   AF-A0A7J3TCG8-F1
#
_cell.length_a   1.000
_cell.length_b   1.000
_cell.length_c   1.000
_cell.angle_alpha   90.00
_cell.angle_beta   90.00
_cell.angle_gamma   90.00
#
_symmetry.space_group_name_H-M   'P 1'
#
loop_
_entity.id
_entity.type
_entity.pdbx_description
1 polymer ?
#
loop_
_entity_poly.entity_id
_entity_poly.type
_entity_poly.pdbx_seq_one_letter_code
_entity_poly.pdbx_strand_id
1 'polypeptide(L)'
;MKIEVGQRFDFEVDREDVELVDEGSIIATWYHMGNPIYVELSVNKSLISEIRKVFRDNKKKNVLVSIFRISQKKYVITPTVVLVNRQMGGINQIK
;
A
#
# COMPACT_ATOMS: atom_id res chain seq x y z
N MET A 1 -1.74 -1.35 -13.33
CA MET A 1 -2.64 -0.39 -12.68
C MET A 1 -1.99 1.00 -12.63
N LYS A 2 -2.79 2.06 -12.75
CA LYS A 2 -2.35 3.45 -12.58
C LYS A 2 -3.29 4.17 -11.62
N ILE A 3 -2.73 5.02 -10.77
CA ILE A 3 -3.50 5.86 -9.84
C ILE A 3 -3.73 7.21 -10.54
N GLU A 4 -4.97 7.56 -10.81
CA GLU A 4 -5.32 8.85 -11.40
C GLU A 4 -5.42 9.97 -10.37
N VAL A 5 -5.35 11.22 -10.84
CA VAL A 5 -5.43 12.39 -9.95
C VAL A 5 -6.76 12.38 -9.20
N GLY A 6 -6.72 12.55 -7.89
CA GLY A 6 -7.89 12.46 -7.02
C GLY A 6 -8.19 11.05 -6.51
N GLN A 7 -7.49 10.02 -6.97
CA GLN A 7 -7.67 8.65 -6.50
C GLN A 7 -6.73 8.31 -5.35
N ARG A 8 -7.27 7.53 -4.40
CA ARG A 8 -6.57 6.98 -3.25
C ARG A 8 -6.78 5.46 -3.21
N PHE A 9 -5.70 4.72 -3.03
CA PHE A 9 -5.72 3.27 -2.88
C PHE A 9 -4.77 2.84 -1.78
N ASP A 10 -5.12 1.76 -1.09
CA ASP A 10 -4.28 1.11 -0.09
C ASP A 10 -3.57 -0.08 -0.71
N PHE A 11 -2.26 -0.13 -0.56
CA PHE A 11 -1.43 -1.23 -1.03
C PHE A 11 -0.53 -1.72 0.09
N GLU A 12 -0.31 -3.03 0.13
CA GLU A 12 0.89 -3.56 0.73
C GLU A 12 2.00 -3.56 -0.31
N VAL A 13 3.16 -3.04 0.08
CA VAL A 13 4.34 -2.94 -0.77
C VAL A 13 5.49 -3.64 -0.06
N ASP A 14 6.19 -4.51 -0.77
CA ASP A 14 7.42 -5.13 -0.30
C ASP A 14 8.62 -4.24 -0.60
N ARG A 15 9.58 -4.21 0.32
CA ARG A 15 10.78 -3.37 0.19
C ARG A 15 11.60 -3.72 -1.05
N GLU A 16 11.72 -5.02 -1.33
CA GLU A 16 12.52 -5.55 -2.43
C GLU A 16 12.02 -5.05 -3.80
N ASP A 17 10.70 -4.85 -3.94
CA ASP A 17 10.09 -4.30 -5.16
C ASP A 17 10.41 -2.81 -5.39
N VAL A 18 10.90 -2.09 -4.39
CA VAL A 18 11.12 -0.63 -4.45
C VAL A 18 12.59 -0.22 -4.36
N GLU A 19 13.45 -1.07 -3.79
CA GLU A 19 14.85 -0.72 -3.50
C GLU A 19 15.64 -0.35 -4.75
N LEU A 20 15.42 -1.05 -5.87
CA LEU A 20 16.20 -0.88 -7.10
C LEU A 20 15.41 -0.23 -8.25
N VAL A 21 14.17 0.21 -8.01
CA VAL A 21 13.29 0.79 -9.04
C VAL A 21 13.24 2.31 -8.91
N ASP A 22 13.71 3.04 -9.92
CA ASP A 22 13.60 4.50 -9.94
C ASP A 22 12.34 5.02 -10.67
N GLU A 23 11.91 4.32 -11.72
CA GLU A 23 10.66 4.54 -12.45
C GLU A 23 10.26 3.27 -13.22
N GLY A 24 9.00 3.17 -13.66
CA GLY A 24 8.49 2.03 -14.43
C GLY A 24 7.32 1.37 -13.72
N SER A 25 7.53 0.15 -13.24
CA SER A 25 6.53 -0.60 -12.49
C SER A 25 7.12 -1.32 -11.29
N ILE A 26 6.28 -1.52 -10.28
CA ILE A 26 6.55 -2.39 -9.13
C ILE A 26 5.39 -3.35 -8.95
N ILE A 27 5.61 -4.46 -8.25
CA ILE A 27 4.53 -5.29 -7.76
C ILE A 27 4.05 -4.74 -6.42
N ALA A 28 2.74 -4.70 -6.24
CA ALA A 28 2.10 -4.32 -4.99
C ALA A 28 0.86 -5.20 -4.77
N THR A 29 0.45 -5.37 -3.52
CA THR A 29 -0.75 -6.13 -3.18
C THR A 29 -1.87 -5.18 -2.84
N TRP A 30 -2.94 -5.20 -3.64
CA TRP A 30 -4.19 -4.51 -3.34
C TRP A 30 -5.17 -5.47 -2.69
N TYR A 31 -5.77 -5.06 -1.58
CA TYR A 31 -6.77 -5.88 -0.90
C TYR A 31 -8.18 -5.49 -1.32
N HIS A 32 -8.86 -6.38 -2.04
CA HIS A 32 -10.26 -6.20 -2.42
C HIS A 32 -11.13 -7.21 -1.68
N MET A 33 -12.00 -6.71 -0.80
CA MET A 33 -12.88 -7.53 0.04
C MET A 33 -12.11 -8.60 0.83
N GLY A 34 -10.92 -8.26 1.32
CA GLY A 34 -10.05 -9.18 2.07
C GLY A 34 -9.22 -10.14 1.23
N ASN A 35 -9.42 -10.18 -0.09
CA ASN A 35 -8.60 -10.99 -0.99
C ASN A 35 -7.39 -10.18 -1.48
N PRO A 36 -6.16 -10.73 -1.37
CA PRO A 36 -4.98 -10.10 -1.93
C PRO A 36 -4.98 -10.23 -3.45
N ILE A 37 -4.81 -9.10 -4.14
CA ILE A 37 -4.69 -9.03 -5.60
C ILE A 37 -3.33 -8.41 -5.89
N TYR A 38 -2.42 -9.20 -6.47
CA TYR A 38 -1.14 -8.68 -6.96
C TYR A 38 -1.40 -7.82 -8.19
N VAL A 39 -0.92 -6.58 -8.12
CA VAL A 39 -1.04 -5.62 -9.20
C VAL A 39 0.33 -5.09 -9.57
N GLU A 40 0.57 -5.00 -10.87
CA GLU A 40 1.66 -4.20 -11.39
C GLU A 40 1.26 -2.73 -11.29
N LEU A 41 1.91 -1.95 -10.44
CA LEU A 41 1.65 -0.53 -10.25
C LEU A 41 2.65 0.29 -11.06
N SER A 42 2.14 1.12 -11.98
CA SER A 42 3.01 2.07 -12.68
C SER A 42 3.45 3.19 -11.74
N VAL A 43 4.76 3.37 -11.63
CA VAL A 43 5.40 4.29 -10.69
C VAL A 43 6.30 5.27 -11.41
N ASN A 44 6.37 6.49 -10.87
CA ASN A 44 7.34 7.49 -11.27
C ASN A 44 8.30 7.79 -10.11
N LYS A 45 9.35 8.59 -10.39
CA LYS A 45 10.35 8.99 -9.41
C LYS A 45 9.76 9.61 -8.14
N SER A 46 8.68 10.40 -8.26
CA SER A 46 8.02 10.99 -7.09
C SER A 46 7.38 9.92 -6.22
N LEU A 47 6.63 8.99 -6.81
CA LEU A 47 5.95 7.93 -6.07
C LEU A 47 6.95 7.03 -5.36
N ILE A 48 7.97 6.54 -6.08
CA ILE A 48 9.06 5.73 -5.51
C ILE A 48 9.75 6.43 -4.34
N SER A 49 10.08 7.71 -4.52
CA SER A 49 10.77 8.49 -3.47
C SER A 49 9.95 8.56 -2.18
N GLU A 50 8.63 8.78 -2.29
CA GLU A 50 7.74 8.77 -1.13
C GLU A 50 7.62 7.38 -0.50
N ILE A 51 7.54 6.30 -1.29
CA ILE A 51 7.49 4.93 -0.74
C ILE A 51 8.78 4.61 0.02
N ARG A 52 9.94 4.93 -0.56
CA ARG A 52 11.26 4.70 0.06
C ARG A 52 11.42 5.48 1.37
N LYS A 53 10.80 6.66 1.52
CA LYS A 53 10.79 7.40 2.80
C LYS A 53 10.14 6.57 3.92
N VAL A 54 9.05 5.86 3.62
CA VAL A 54 8.36 5.01 4.59
C VAL A 54 9.27 3.87 5.09
N PHE A 55 10.13 3.33 4.23
CA PHE A 55 11.07 2.26 4.57
C PHE A 55 12.38 2.75 5.22
N ARG A 56 12.74 4.02 5.07
CA ARG A 56 14.03 4.55 5.55
C ARG A 56 14.17 4.43 7.07
N ASP A 57 13.07 4.66 7.79
CA ASP A 57 13.03 4.65 9.25
C ASP A 57 12.40 3.35 9.82
N ASN A 58 12.09 2.39 8.95
CA ASN A 58 11.33 1.20 9.30
C ASN A 58 12.10 -0.06 8.89
N LYS A 59 12.36 -1.02 9.78
CA LYS A 59 13.06 -2.28 9.46
C LYS A 59 12.14 -3.39 8.90
N LYS A 60 10.85 -3.08 8.65
CA LYS A 60 9.90 -4.06 8.12
C LYS A 60 10.16 -4.39 6.65
N LYS A 61 9.98 -5.67 6.31
CA LYS A 61 10.06 -6.17 4.93
C LYS A 61 8.95 -5.61 4.04
N ASN A 62 7.78 -5.37 4.61
CA ASN A 62 6.62 -4.86 3.90
C ASN A 62 5.91 -3.76 4.69
N VAL A 63 5.06 -3.00 3.99
CA VAL A 63 4.29 -1.92 4.61
C VAL A 63 2.97 -1.70 3.87
N LEU A 64 1.91 -1.54 4.65
CA LEU A 64 0.62 -1.06 4.18
C LEU A 64 0.62 0.46 4.10
N VAL A 65 0.43 0.97 2.89
CA VAL A 65 0.42 2.40 2.59
C VAL A 65 -0.79 2.79 1.77
N SER A 66 -1.36 3.92 2.14
CA SER A 66 -2.33 4.65 1.34
C SER A 66 -1.57 5.56 0.40
N ILE A 67 -1.76 5.38 -0.91
CA ILE A 67 -1.17 6.20 -1.96
C ILE A 67 -2.27 7.10 -2.55
N PHE A 68 -2.12 8.41 -2.37
CA PHE A 68 -3.04 9.42 -2.92
C PHE A 68 -2.32 10.29 -3.96
N ARG A 69 -2.87 10.38 -5.17
CA ARG A 69 -2.32 11.23 -6.23
C ARG A 69 -2.99 12.60 -6.23
N ILE A 70 -2.29 13.62 -5.73
CA ILE A 70 -2.82 14.98 -5.59
C ILE A 70 -2.61 15.85 -6.84
N SER A 71 -1.66 15.51 -7.70
CA SER A 71 -1.46 16.19 -8.98
C SER A 71 -0.77 15.25 -9.98
N GLN A 72 -0.55 15.73 -11.21
CA GLN A 72 0.13 14.93 -12.23
C GLN A 72 1.51 14.40 -11.78
N LYS A 73 2.23 15.15 -10.94
CA LYS A 73 3.61 14.84 -10.53
C LYS A 73 3.79 14.60 -9.03
N LYS A 74 2.73 14.66 -8.22
CA LYS A 74 2.85 14.61 -6.76
C LYS A 74 1.93 13.57 -6.15
N TYR A 75 2.53 12.73 -5.32
CA TYR A 75 1.87 11.70 -4.52
C TYR A 75 2.03 12.02 -3.04
N VAL A 76 1.05 11.59 -2.24
CA VAL A 76 1.10 11.61 -0.78
C VAL A 76 0.97 10.16 -0.33
N ILE A 77 1.89 9.74 0.53
CA ILE A 77 1.89 8.40 1.10
C ILE A 77 1.71 8.49 2.60
N THR A 78 0.72 7.77 3.11
CA THR A 78 0.42 7.70 4.54
C THR A 78 0.39 6.23 4.97
N PRO A 79 0.95 5.88 6.14
CA PRO A 79 0.77 4.54 6.70
C PRO A 79 -0.71 4.21 6.84
N THR A 80 -1.11 3.00 6.46
CA THR A 80 -2.48 2.51 6.63
C THR A 80 -2.54 1.61 7.86
N VAL A 81 -3.45 1.93 8.78
CA VAL A 81 -3.73 1.12 9.99
C VAL A 81 -4.84 0.15 9.67
N VAL A 82 -4.58 -1.15 9.81
CA VAL A 82 -5.60 -2.19 9.65
C VAL A 82 -6.07 -2.66 11.02
N LEU A 83 -7.37 -2.52 11.29
CA LEU A 83 -8.01 -3.08 12.47
C LEU A 83 -8.38 -4.53 12.18
N VAL A 84 -7.66 -5.47 12.79
CA VAL A 84 -8.01 -6.88 12.74
C VAL A 84 -9.09 -7.14 13.78
N ASN A 85 -10.35 -7.23 13.36
CA ASN A 85 -11.43 -7.65 14.24
C ASN A 85 -11.33 -9.16 14.47
N ARG A 86 -10.55 -9.58 15.47
CA ARG A 86 -10.57 -10.97 15.92
C ARG A 86 -11.89 -11.19 16.66
N GLN A 87 -12.88 -11.78 15.98
CA GLN A 87 -13.98 -12.45 16.70
C GLN A 87 -13.36 -13.59 17.50
N MET A 88 -12.99 -13.32 18.76
CA MET A 88 -12.71 -14.38 19.72
C MET A 88 -14.00 -15.19 19.86
N GLY A 89 -13.93 -16.49 19.60
CA GLY A 89 -15.09 -17.39 19.54
C GLY A 89 -15.89 -17.44 20.84
N GLY A 90 -16.79 -16.46 20.99
CA GLY A 90 -17.65 -16.28 22.15
C GLY A 90 -19.04 -15.85 21.71
N ILE A 91 -19.60 -16.51 20.70
CA ILE A 91 -21.05 -16.49 20.48
C ILE A 91 -21.62 -17.52 21.45
N ASN A 92 -21.75 -17.17 22.73
CA ASN A 92 -22.67 -17.89 23.59
C ASN A 92 -24.06 -17.66 23.02
N GLN A 93 -24.64 -18.70 22.41
CA GLN A 93 -26.06 -18.71 22.08
C GLN A 93 -26.84 -18.39 23.36
N ILE A 94 -27.51 -17.24 23.38
CA ILE A 94 -28.53 -16.96 24.38
C ILE A 94 -29.66 -17.94 24.07
N LYS A 95 -29.86 -18.92 24.95
CA LYS A 95 -31.03 -19.81 24.94
C LYS A 95 -32.28 -19.04 25.33
#